data_AF-A0A0A2M1P2-F1
#
_entry.id   AF-A0A0A2M1P2-F1
#
_cell.length_a   1.000
_cell.length_b   1.000
_cell.length_c   1.000
_cell.angle_alpha   90.00
_cell.angle_beta   90.00
_cell.angle_gamma   90.00
#
_symmetry.space_group_name_H-M   'P 1'
#
loop_
_entity.id
_entity.type
_entity.pdbx_description
1 polymer ?
#
loop_
_entity_poly.entity_id
_entity_poly.type
_entity_poly.pdbx_seq_one_letter_code
_entity_poly.pdbx_strand_id
1 'polypeptide(L)'
;MKQFLIFIGGFIAGILATLLFAFLVSDTKQPSDNLPGLTLFPEKGECITTQKEIKIFQVVKPNMALAESGKFPDEIMVLLINYDNKTYYDDQKIAIPSKNCARQIGTYQYTTKIGIEKTVPVVIIE
;
A
#
# COMPACT_ATOMS: atom_id res chain seq x y z
N MET A 1 -7.27 2.92 -54.05
CA MET A 1 -6.50 1.98 -53.20
C MET A 1 -5.59 2.70 -52.20
N LYS A 2 -4.78 3.70 -52.60
CA LYS A 2 -3.88 4.44 -51.68
C LYS A 2 -4.58 5.11 -50.49
N GLN A 3 -5.73 5.75 -50.74
CA GLN A 3 -6.57 6.39 -49.70
C GLN A 3 -7.07 5.39 -48.64
N PHE A 4 -7.45 4.19 -49.08
CA PHE A 4 -7.94 3.11 -48.20
C PHE A 4 -6.80 2.48 -47.36
N LEU A 5 -5.59 2.38 -47.93
CA LEU A 5 -4.41 1.90 -47.21
C LEU A 5 -3.96 2.88 -46.11
N ILE A 6 -4.05 4.20 -46.38
CA ILE A 6 -3.77 5.24 -45.36
C ILE A 6 -4.77 5.16 -44.21
N PHE A 7 -6.05 4.90 -44.51
CA PHE A 7 -7.09 4.72 -43.50
C PHE A 7 -6.81 3.50 -42.59
N ILE A 8 -6.46 2.34 -43.17
CA ILE A 8 -6.13 1.13 -42.41
C ILE A 8 -4.87 1.35 -41.55
N GLY A 9 -3.84 2.00 -42.11
CA GLY A 9 -2.62 2.32 -41.37
C GLY A 9 -2.87 3.21 -40.15
N GLY A 10 -3.69 4.25 -40.31
CA GLY A 10 -4.10 5.12 -39.20
C GLY A 10 -4.91 4.37 -38.13
N PHE A 11 -5.80 3.46 -38.54
CA PHE A 11 -6.60 2.65 -37.61
C PHE A 11 -5.73 1.72 -36.75
N ILE A 12 -4.78 1.00 -37.36
CA ILE A 12 -3.86 0.10 -36.65
C ILE A 12 -2.95 0.90 -35.70
N ALA A 13 -2.41 2.04 -36.15
CA ALA A 13 -1.58 2.91 -35.33
C ALA A 13 -2.36 3.46 -34.12
N GLY A 14 -3.63 3.82 -34.29
CA GLY A 14 -4.50 4.28 -33.21
C GLY A 14 -4.76 3.20 -32.15
N ILE A 15 -4.99 1.95 -32.56
CA ILE A 15 -5.15 0.82 -31.64
C ILE A 15 -3.87 0.59 -30.84
N LEU A 16 -2.71 0.56 -31.51
CA LEU A 16 -1.41 0.36 -30.85
C LEU A 16 -1.12 1.49 -29.85
N ALA A 17 -1.39 2.74 -30.21
CA ALA A 17 -1.22 3.88 -29.31
C ALA A 17 -2.15 3.79 -28.09
N THR A 18 -3.39 3.33 -28.28
CA THR A 18 -4.35 3.17 -27.18
C THR A 18 -3.93 2.06 -26.22
N LEU A 19 -3.45 0.91 -26.73
CA LEU A 19 -2.94 -0.18 -25.91
C LEU A 19 -1.67 0.23 -25.15
N LEU A 20 -0.77 0.97 -25.79
CA LEU A 20 0.44 1.48 -25.16
C LEU A 20 0.11 2.50 -24.06
N PHE A 21 -0.84 3.41 -24.31
CA PHE A 21 -1.33 4.34 -23.28
C PHE A 21 -2.01 3.61 -22.12
N ALA A 22 -2.83 2.59 -22.39
CA ALA A 22 -3.46 1.78 -21.35
C ALA A 22 -2.42 1.01 -20.51
N PHE A 23 -1.34 0.51 -21.13
CA PHE A 23 -0.23 -0.12 -20.42
C PHE A 23 0.50 0.88 -19.52
N LEU A 24 0.83 2.08 -20.04
CA LEU A 24 1.47 3.14 -19.25
C LEU A 24 0.62 3.62 -18.07
N VAL A 25 -0.71 3.67 -18.23
CA VAL A 25 -1.64 4.04 -17.14
C VAL A 25 -1.87 2.87 -16.18
N SER A 26 -1.69 1.61 -16.59
CA SER A 26 -1.93 0.45 -15.73
C SER A 26 -0.97 0.36 -14.53
N ASP A 27 0.22 0.96 -14.62
CA ASP A 27 1.16 1.07 -13.49
C ASP A 27 0.72 2.12 -12.43
N THR A 28 -0.37 2.85 -12.65
CA THR A 28 -0.87 3.88 -11.71
C THR A 28 -1.95 3.39 -10.75
N LYS A 29 -2.22 2.08 -10.67
CA LYS A 29 -3.07 1.50 -9.61
C LYS A 29 -2.32 1.45 -8.28
N GLN A 30 -1.93 2.61 -7.76
CA GLN A 30 -1.45 2.76 -6.39
C GLN A 30 -2.59 3.39 -5.56
N PRO A 31 -3.20 2.66 -4.62
CA PRO A 31 -4.30 3.20 -3.79
C PRO A 31 -3.85 4.24 -2.75
N SER A 32 -2.70 4.89 -2.94
CA SER A 32 -2.07 5.76 -1.94
C SER A 32 -2.36 7.25 -2.10
N ASP A 33 -3.41 7.62 -2.83
CA ASP A 33 -3.79 9.02 -2.98
C ASP A 33 -4.12 9.64 -1.59
N ASN A 34 -3.24 10.56 -1.19
CA ASN A 34 -3.38 11.55 -0.12
C ASN A 34 -3.16 11.10 1.34
N LEU A 35 -2.21 10.20 1.65
CA LEU A 35 -1.68 10.18 3.02
C LEU A 35 -0.30 10.87 3.06
N PRO A 36 -0.21 12.12 3.53
CA PRO A 36 1.08 12.83 3.62
C PRO A 36 2.09 12.03 4.44
N GLY A 37 3.33 11.91 3.95
CA GLY A 37 4.40 11.16 4.61
C GLY A 37 4.43 9.66 4.30
N LEU A 38 3.48 9.14 3.52
CA LEU A 38 3.50 7.77 3.00
C LEU A 38 4.44 7.68 1.80
N THR A 39 5.41 6.77 1.87
CA THR A 39 6.33 6.44 0.77
C THR A 39 6.29 4.93 0.54
N LEU A 40 5.88 4.48 -0.65
CA LEU A 40 5.85 3.07 -1.03
C LEU A 40 7.12 2.69 -1.80
N PHE A 41 7.62 1.47 -1.56
CA PHE A 41 8.79 0.93 -2.25
C PHE A 41 8.42 0.41 -3.65
N PRO A 42 9.35 0.44 -4.61
CA PRO A 42 9.12 -0.13 -5.95
C PRO A 42 8.95 -1.66 -5.89
N GLU A 43 9.62 -2.30 -4.95
CA GLU A 43 9.53 -3.74 -4.69
C GLU A 43 9.19 -3.98 -3.22
N LYS A 44 8.50 -5.09 -2.94
CA LYS A 44 8.14 -5.47 -1.57
C LYS A 44 9.41 -5.85 -0.81
N GLY A 45 9.53 -5.35 0.42
CA GLY A 45 10.62 -5.70 1.33
C GLY A 45 10.36 -7.01 2.08
N GLU A 46 11.15 -7.20 3.13
CA GLU A 46 11.09 -8.39 3.99
C GLU A 46 9.82 -8.45 4.85
N CYS A 47 9.51 -9.67 5.33
CA CYS A 47 8.55 -9.85 6.41
C CYS A 47 9.14 -9.27 7.70
N ILE A 48 8.43 -8.33 8.32
CA ILE A 48 8.84 -7.85 9.65
C ILE A 48 8.50 -8.90 10.71
N THR A 49 9.38 -9.02 11.71
CA THR A 49 9.17 -9.93 12.83
C THR A 49 8.03 -9.41 13.70
N THR A 50 6.83 -9.95 13.48
CA THR A 50 5.65 -9.67 14.28
C THR A 50 5.25 -10.87 15.12
N GLN A 51 4.57 -10.63 16.23
CA GLN A 51 3.83 -11.71 16.90
C GLN A 51 2.62 -12.11 16.03
N LYS A 52 1.98 -13.24 16.35
CA LYS A 52 0.81 -13.75 15.60
C LYS A 52 -0.45 -12.88 15.73
N GLU A 53 -0.38 -11.79 16.48
CA GLU A 53 -1.45 -10.82 16.68
C GLU A 53 -0.88 -9.40 16.49
N ILE A 54 -1.64 -8.58 15.75
CA ILE A 54 -1.44 -7.15 15.61
C ILE A 54 -2.63 -6.45 16.28
N LYS A 55 -2.36 -5.47 17.15
CA LYS A 55 -3.37 -4.63 17.78
C LYS A 55 -3.39 -3.27 17.09
N ILE A 56 -4.55 -2.82 16.64
CA ILE A 56 -4.72 -1.47 16.11
C ILE A 56 -4.58 -0.47 17.26
N PHE A 57 -3.63 0.45 17.12
CA PHE A 57 -3.40 1.54 18.06
C PHE A 57 -4.27 2.76 17.70
N GLN A 58 -4.25 3.16 16.43
CA GLN A 58 -5.02 4.31 15.96
C GLN A 58 -5.35 4.18 14.47
N VAL A 59 -6.62 4.32 14.12
CA VAL A 59 -7.07 4.42 12.73
C VAL A 59 -6.66 5.79 12.15
N VAL A 60 -5.97 5.77 11.02
CA VAL A 60 -5.52 6.98 10.29
C VAL A 60 -6.48 7.29 9.13
N LYS A 61 -6.89 6.25 8.41
CA LYS A 61 -7.93 6.25 7.38
C LYS A 61 -8.73 4.94 7.51
N PRO A 62 -9.95 4.82 6.94
CA PRO A 62 -10.76 3.62 7.10
C PRO A 62 -10.01 2.30 6.88
N ASN A 63 -9.14 2.22 5.87
CA ASN A 63 -8.33 1.03 5.55
C ASN A 63 -6.84 1.13 5.92
N MET A 64 -6.44 2.13 6.71
CA MET A 64 -5.05 2.33 7.14
C MET A 64 -5.00 2.68 8.62
N ALA A 65 -4.20 1.96 9.40
CA ALA A 65 -4.11 2.19 10.83
C ALA A 65 -2.68 2.01 11.34
N LEU A 66 -2.30 2.83 12.31
CA LEU A 66 -1.14 2.56 13.14
C LEU A 66 -1.47 1.37 14.04
N ALA A 67 -0.56 0.41 14.07
CA ALA A 67 -0.76 -0.83 14.79
C ALA A 67 0.52 -1.29 15.50
N GLU A 68 0.32 -1.97 16.61
CA GLU A 68 1.37 -2.54 17.45
C GLU A 68 1.40 -4.04 17.28
N SER A 69 2.60 -4.60 17.16
CA SER A 69 2.82 -6.02 17.32
C SER A 69 3.98 -6.23 18.28
N GLY A 70 3.86 -7.23 19.15
CA GLY A 70 4.88 -7.52 20.14
C GLY A 70 4.40 -7.26 21.55
N LYS A 71 5.35 -7.26 22.47
CA LYS A 71 5.18 -6.83 23.85
C LYS A 71 6.39 -6.00 24.21
N PHE A 72 6.21 -4.98 25.03
CA PHE A 72 7.31 -4.23 25.61
C PHE A 72 8.41 -5.17 26.16
N PRO A 73 9.70 -4.94 25.86
CA PRO A 73 10.25 -3.78 25.13
C PRO A 73 10.33 -3.96 23.60
N ASP A 74 9.98 -5.13 23.07
CA ASP A 74 10.14 -5.50 21.65
C ASP A 74 8.90 -5.20 20.80
N GLU A 75 8.09 -4.23 21.23
CA GLU A 75 6.92 -3.79 20.47
C GLU A 75 7.34 -2.97 19.25
N ILE A 76 6.74 -3.27 18.10
CA ILE A 76 6.96 -2.52 16.87
C ILE A 76 5.67 -1.82 16.44
N MET A 77 5.80 -0.54 16.14
CA MET A 77 4.76 0.27 15.50
C MET A 77 4.86 0.17 13.98
N VAL A 78 3.74 -0.11 13.32
CA VAL A 78 3.63 -0.20 11.86
C VAL A 78 2.45 0.62 11.37
N LEU A 79 2.48 1.07 10.11
CA LEU A 79 1.26 1.46 9.39
C LEU A 79 0.75 0.25 8.63
N LEU A 80 -0.35 -0.34 9.09
CA LEU A 80 -1.03 -1.45 8.42
C LEU A 80 -2.01 -0.92 7.36
N ILE A 81 -1.87 -1.38 6.12
CA ILE A 81 -2.78 -1.06 5.02
C ILE A 81 -3.60 -2.29 4.63
N ASN A 82 -4.89 -2.09 4.34
CA ASN A 82 -5.74 -3.10 3.73
C ASN A 82 -6.13 -2.69 2.30
N TYR A 83 -5.87 -3.56 1.32
CA TYR A 83 -6.28 -3.35 -0.07
C TYR A 83 -7.62 -4.03 -0.43
N ASP A 84 -8.18 -4.86 0.45
CA ASP A 84 -9.48 -5.54 0.25
C ASP A 84 -10.68 -4.69 0.69
N ASN A 85 -10.52 -3.37 0.81
CA ASN A 85 -11.52 -2.43 1.36
C ASN A 85 -12.05 -2.77 2.76
N LYS A 86 -11.34 -3.60 3.54
CA LYS A 86 -11.67 -3.83 4.95
C LYS A 86 -11.31 -2.59 5.76
N THR A 87 -12.19 -2.23 6.68
CA THR A 87 -11.97 -1.10 7.56
C THR A 87 -11.46 -1.53 8.93
N TYR A 88 -10.72 -0.65 9.59
CA TYR A 88 -10.20 -0.84 10.94
C TYR A 88 -10.95 0.02 11.96
N TYR A 89 -10.88 -0.39 13.23
CA TYR A 89 -11.29 0.40 14.39
C TYR A 89 -10.20 0.34 15.47
N ASP A 90 -10.15 1.35 16.34
CA ASP A 90 -9.15 1.42 17.42
C ASP A 90 -9.28 0.20 18.36
N ASP A 91 -8.16 -0.28 18.89
CA ASP A 91 -8.05 -1.47 19.75
C ASP A 91 -8.44 -2.81 19.08
N GLN A 92 -8.76 -2.83 17.79
CA GLN A 92 -9.02 -4.07 17.05
C GLN A 92 -7.81 -5.01 17.12
N LYS A 93 -8.07 -6.30 17.37
CA LYS A 93 -7.07 -7.36 17.29
C LYS A 93 -7.18 -8.11 15.98
N ILE A 94 -6.06 -8.26 15.29
CA ILE A 94 -5.96 -8.93 14.00
C ILE A 94 -5.00 -10.10 14.16
N ALA A 95 -5.50 -11.32 13.99
CA ALA A 95 -4.65 -12.50 13.93
C ALA A 95 -3.97 -12.58 12.56
N ILE A 96 -2.65 -12.78 12.54
CA ILE A 96 -1.91 -13.04 11.30
C ILE A 96 -2.08 -14.53 10.96
N PRO A 97 -2.66 -14.88 9.80
CA PRO A 97 -2.77 -16.28 9.38
C PRO A 97 -1.40 -16.95 9.31
N SER A 98 -1.30 -18.23 9.67
CA SER A 98 -0.01 -18.95 9.77
C SER A 98 0.83 -18.99 8.48
N LYS A 99 0.22 -18.75 7.31
CA LYS A 99 0.91 -18.71 6.00
C LYS A 99 1.28 -17.31 5.55
N ASN A 100 0.85 -16.30 6.30
CA ASN A 100 1.03 -14.90 5.96
C ASN A 100 2.03 -14.26 6.93
N CYS A 101 2.59 -13.14 6.51
CA CYS A 101 3.42 -12.28 7.34
C CYS A 101 3.00 -10.82 7.17
N ALA A 102 3.45 -9.95 8.07
CA ALA A 102 3.43 -8.52 7.83
C ALA A 102 4.60 -8.17 6.90
N ARG A 103 4.35 -8.02 5.61
CA ARG A 103 5.38 -7.69 4.62
C ARG A 103 5.54 -6.19 4.50
N GLN A 104 6.77 -5.69 4.61
CA GLN A 104 7.06 -4.27 4.43
C GLN A 104 6.91 -3.88 2.96
N ILE A 105 6.21 -2.77 2.72
CA ILE A 105 6.01 -2.20 1.38
C ILE A 105 6.34 -0.71 1.31
N GLY A 106 6.87 -0.12 2.38
CA GLY A 106 7.17 1.30 2.44
C GLY A 106 7.51 1.82 3.82
N THR A 107 7.47 3.14 3.96
CA THR A 107 7.61 3.89 5.21
C THR A 107 6.53 4.97 5.33
N TYR A 108 6.15 5.27 6.57
CA TYR A 108 5.21 6.33 6.88
C TYR A 108 5.82 7.26 7.93
N GLN A 109 6.03 8.52 7.55
CA GLN A 109 6.52 9.57 8.40
C GLN A 109 5.37 10.45 8.89
N TYR A 110 5.32 10.73 10.19
CA TYR A 110 4.30 11.58 10.79
C TYR A 110 4.80 12.29 12.05
N THR A 111 4.22 13.45 12.32
CA THR A 111 4.42 14.19 13.57
C THR A 111 3.38 13.74 14.61
N THR A 112 3.85 13.32 15.78
CA THR A 112 2.97 13.05 16.93
C THR A 112 2.33 14.34 17.46
N LYS A 113 1.28 14.22 18.30
CA LYS A 113 0.60 15.37 18.93
C LYS A 113 1.52 16.29 19.74
N ILE A 114 2.63 15.76 20.23
CA ILE A 114 3.64 16.51 21.01
C ILE A 114 4.81 17.02 20.15
N GLY A 115 4.68 16.98 18.82
CA GLY A 115 5.68 17.54 17.90
C GLY A 115 6.88 16.64 17.60
N ILE A 116 6.87 15.37 18.04
CA ILE A 116 7.94 14.43 17.74
C ILE A 116 7.69 13.78 16.38
N GLU A 117 8.64 13.91 15.47
CA GLU A 117 8.67 13.19 14.20
C GLU A 117 8.93 11.68 14.43
N LYS A 118 8.12 10.85 13.79
CA LYS A 118 8.22 9.39 13.82
C LYS A 118 8.19 8.84 12.40
N THR A 119 8.95 7.78 12.18
CA THR A 119 8.90 7.00 10.94
C THR A 119 8.66 5.55 11.30
N VAL A 120 7.63 4.95 10.70
CA VAL A 120 7.26 3.55 10.90
C VAL A 120 7.23 2.80 9.56
N PRO A 121 7.51 1.49 9.54
CA PRO A 121 7.31 0.67 8.36
C PRO A 121 5.83 0.64 7.95
N VAL A 122 5.58 0.60 6.65
CA VAL A 122 4.27 0.35 6.07
C VAL A 122 4.18 -1.11 5.70
N VAL A 123 3.11 -1.78 6.12
CA VAL A 123 2.97 -3.22 5.95
C VAL A 123 1.60 -3.63 5.42
N ILE A 124 1.59 -4.78 4.74
CA ILE A 124 0.37 -5.53 4.40
C ILE A 124 0.49 -6.96 4.93
N ILE A 125 -0.63 -7.59 5.23
CA ILE A 125 -0.68 -9.00 5.65
C ILE A 125 -0.92 -9.86 4.42
N GLU A 126 0.05 -10.69 4.05
CA GLU A 126 -0.02 -11.58 2.89
C GLU A 126 0.86 -12.82 3.04
#